data_AF-A0A929PKA2-F1
#
_entry.id   AF-A0A929PKA2-F1
#
_cell.length_a   1.000
_cell.length_b   1.000
_cell.length_c   1.000
_cell.angle_alpha   90.00
_cell.angle_beta   90.00
_cell.angle_gamma   90.00
#
_symmetry.space_group_name_H-M   'P 1'
#
loop_
_entity.id
_entity.type
_entity.pdbx_description
1 polymer ?
#
loop_
_entity_poly.entity_id
_entity_poly.type
_entity_poly.pdbx_seq_one_letter_code
_entity_poly.pdbx_strand_id
1 'polypeptide(L)' 'MRNIINFLFEIGILKKTPRSGYQFLGTGNESVAEHSFRVAVIAYL' A
#
# COMPACT_ATOMS: atom_id res chain seq x y z
N MET A 1 7.06 -15.69 17.35
CA MET A 1 7.01 -14.21 17.33
C MET A 1 7.91 -13.59 16.26
N ARG A 2 9.17 -14.02 16.08
CA ARG A 2 10.10 -13.45 15.09
C ARG A 2 9.53 -13.35 13.66
N ASN A 3 8.84 -14.39 13.18
CA ASN A 3 8.27 -14.38 11.82
C ASN A 3 7.17 -13.33 11.64
N ILE A 4 6.34 -13.08 12.67
CA ILE A 4 5.29 -12.06 12.62
C ILE A 4 5.93 -10.67 12.56
N ILE A 5 6.97 -10.43 13.36
CA ILE A 5 7.69 -9.16 13.35
C ILE A 5 8.32 -8.92 11.96
N ASN A 6 8.99 -9.92 11.39
CA ASN A 6 9.56 -9.82 10.05
C ASN A 6 8.50 -9.50 9.00
N PHE A 7 7.36 -10.21 9.05
CA PHE A 7 6.24 -9.95 8.16
C PHE A 7 5.74 -8.50 8.28
N LEU A 8 5.58 -7.97 9.50
CA LEU A 8 5.15 -6.58 9.71
C LEU A 8 6.15 -5.56 9.16
N PHE A 9 7.45 -5.84 9.21
CA PHE A 9 8.47 -5.01 8.56
C PHE A 9 8.42 -5.11 7.04
N GLU A 10 8.26 -6.31 6.48
CA GLU A 10 8.17 -6.55 5.04
C GLU A 10 6.98 -5.81 4.42
N ILE A 11 5.78 -5.94 4.99
CA ILE A 11 4.59 -5.22 4.48
C ILE A 11 4.72 -3.71 4.64
N GLY A 12 5.60 -3.23 5.54
CA GLY A 12 5.92 -1.82 5.71
C GLY A 12 6.44 -1.16 4.42
N ILE A 13 7.02 -1.94 3.50
CA ILE A 13 7.48 -1.44 2.19
C ILE A 13 6.34 -0.81 1.38
N LEU A 14 5.11 -1.30 1.54
CA LEU A 14 3.95 -0.86 0.76
C LEU A 14 3.58 0.60 0.99
N LYS A 15 3.98 1.19 2.13
CA LYS A 15 3.82 2.63 2.41
C LYS A 15 4.79 3.50 1.58
N LYS A 16 5.89 2.92 1.11
CA LYS A 16 6.91 3.59 0.28
C LYS A 16 6.82 3.18 -1.19
N THR A 17 6.02 2.16 -1.52
CA THR A 17 5.79 1.72 -2.89
C THR A 17 4.71 2.60 -3.54
N PRO A 18 5.05 3.47 -4.50
CA PRO A 18 4.05 4.25 -5.23
C PRO A 18 3.24 3.33 -6.16
N ARG A 19 1.97 3.67 -6.40
CA ARG A 19 1.18 3.01 -7.44
C ARG A 19 1.73 3.36 -8.82
N SER A 20 2.12 2.34 -9.58
CA SER A 20 2.78 2.48 -10.89
C SER A 20 2.00 3.31 -11.92
N GLY A 21 0.66 3.32 -11.84
CA GLY A 21 -0.18 4.11 -12.75
C GLY A 21 0.13 5.61 -12.73
N TYR A 22 0.51 6.18 -11.59
CA TYR A 22 0.78 7.61 -11.47
C TYR A 22 2.05 8.06 -12.20
N GLN A 23 3.00 7.14 -12.40
CA GLN A 23 4.20 7.41 -13.20
C GLN A 23 3.88 7.64 -14.68
N PHE A 24 2.79 7.05 -15.18
CA PHE A 24 2.33 7.22 -16.56
C PHE A 24 1.29 8.33 -16.72
N LEU A 25 0.45 8.54 -15.71
CA LEU A 25 -0.66 9.51 -15.73
C LEU A 25 -0.24 10.93 -15.26
N GLY A 26 0.97 11.08 -14.73
CA GLY A 26 1.61 12.36 -14.45
C GLY A 26 1.18 13.08 -13.17
N THR A 27 -0.02 12.81 -12.64
CA THR A 27 -0.50 13.45 -11.41
C THR A 27 -0.95 12.41 -10.39
N GLY A 28 -0.38 12.47 -9.18
CA GLY A 28 -0.75 11.61 -8.05
C GLY A 28 0.46 10.93 -7.40
N ASN A 29 0.29 10.53 -6.14
CA ASN A 29 1.36 9.98 -5.31
C ASN A 29 0.84 8.94 -4.31
N GLU A 30 -0.25 8.23 -4.64
CA GLU A 30 -0.82 7.22 -3.76
C GLU A 30 0.14 6.02 -3.64
N SER A 31 0.37 5.59 -2.42
CA SER A 31 1.08 4.37 -2.09
C SER A 31 0.18 3.14 -2.23
N VAL A 32 0.79 1.97 -2.42
CA VAL A 32 0.05 0.69 -2.44
C VAL A 32 -0.70 0.46 -1.12
N ALA A 33 -0.14 0.90 0.01
CA ALA A 33 -0.80 0.80 1.31
C ALA A 33 -2.09 1.64 1.40
N GLU A 34 -2.05 2.91 0.98
CA GLU A 34 -3.23 3.79 0.97
C GLU A 34 -4.34 3.25 0.07
N HIS A 35 -3.95 2.80 -1.13
CA HIS A 35 -4.88 2.20 -2.08
C HIS A 35 -5.59 0.98 -1.49
N SER A 36 -4.81 0.05 -0.93
CA SER A 36 -5.33 -1.20 -0.34
C SER A 36 -6.25 -0.92 0.84
N PHE A 37 -5.91 0.06 1.68
CA PHE A 37 -6.76 0.48 2.79
C PHE A 37 -8.11 1.01 2.28
N ARG A 38 -8.11 1.90 1.27
CA ARG A 38 -9.36 2.42 0.70
C ARG A 38 -10.22 1.31 0.09
N VAL A 39 -9.61 0.36 -0.62
CA VAL A 39 -10.33 -0.81 -1.17
C VAL A 39 -10.94 -1.66 -0.06
N ALA A 40 -10.22 -1.90 1.04
CA ALA A 40 -10.75 -2.64 2.18
C ALA A 40 -11.95 -1.95 2.84
N VAL A 41 -11.90 -0.61 2.97
CA VAL A 41 -13.04 0.19 3.47
C VAL A 41 -14.22 0.12 2.51
N ILE A 42 -14.00 0.23 1.20
CA ILE A 42 -15.06 0.08 0.18
C ILE A 42 -15.71 -1.30 0.27
N ALA A 43 -14.92 -2.36 0.48
CA ALA A 43 -15.45 -3.73 0.56
C ALA A 43 -16.19 -4.02 1.87
N TYR A 44 -15.90 -3.27 2.94
CA TYR A 44 -16.58 -3.41 4.22
C TYR A 44 -17.97 -2.75 4.22
N LEU A 45 -18.13 -1.65 3.47
CA LEU A 45 -19.38 -0.90 3.34
C LEU A 45 -20.34 -1.59 2.37
#